data_AF-A0A2R3Z581-F1
#
_entry.id   AF-A0A2R3Z581-F1
#
_cell.length_a   1.000
_cell.length_b   1.000
_cell.length_c   1.000
_cell.angle_alpha   90.00
_cell.angle_beta   90.00
_cell.angle_gamma   90.00
#
_symmetry.space_group_name_H-M   'P 1'
#
loop_
_entity.id
_entity.type
_entity.pdbx_description
1 polymer ?
#
loop_
_entity_poly.entity_id
_entity_poly.type
_entity_poly.pdbx_seq_one_letter_code
_entity_poly.pdbx_strand_id
1 'polypeptide(L)'
;MKTRGLFSFALSAMIFTLIISCSKQEPIPETQQNNEYETFYEIIKEKTNLNKSLTETCAKNNVLLESAFAGINVGGGKFKTLSTKVYQGYEGVTISAYYVIDDNLGLPARISISFGNDKVLFEDVTQGEGVSYTFDYPENWQPGDDLNYRIDQTVYLSPVSVSSSIQLLPLCEINIGENLLGGLVAYIYQPGDEGYVEGETHGIVLSTLLPSTKIASWNDAIEWATNLTTNNYSDWIVPTIDELELLMPLYSTYFGYDNIRNYGYWSRTESESNPDSAYGGTLIGGSLLGGGQKEFNAQLFSKSNSGLLVRAVRYF
;
A
#
# COMPACT_ATOMS: atom_id res chain seq x y z
N MET A 1 22.09 -63.09 60.07
CA MET A 1 20.68 -63.57 60.02
C MET A 1 19.80 -62.33 59.94
N LYS A 2 19.13 -62.09 58.80
CA LYS A 2 17.70 -62.37 58.56
C LYS A 2 16.81 -61.66 59.61
N THR A 3 15.82 -60.82 59.32
CA THR A 3 14.90 -60.65 58.18
C THR A 3 14.00 -59.46 58.54
N ARG A 4 13.75 -58.49 57.63
CA ARG A 4 12.47 -58.23 56.92
C ARG A 4 11.18 -58.17 57.75
N GLY A 5 10.45 -57.05 57.57
CA GLY A 5 8.99 -56.99 57.35
C GLY A 5 8.30 -55.87 58.16
N LEU A 6 7.79 -54.76 57.60
CA LEU A 6 6.72 -54.51 56.59
C LEU A 6 5.31 -54.29 57.20
N PHE A 7 4.60 -53.34 56.57
CA PHE A 7 3.15 -52.98 56.61
C PHE A 7 2.67 -52.07 57.76
N SER A 8 1.73 -51.11 57.60
CA SER A 8 1.00 -50.51 56.46
C SER A 8 -0.06 -49.53 57.01
N PHE A 9 -0.35 -48.43 56.31
CA PHE A 9 -1.68 -48.09 55.74
C PHE A 9 -1.71 -46.66 55.14
N ALA A 10 -2.53 -46.50 54.10
CA ALA A 10 -2.71 -45.40 53.13
C ALA A 10 -3.27 -44.07 53.73
N LEU A 11 -3.35 -42.91 53.05
CA LEU A 11 -4.20 -42.63 51.87
C LEU A 11 -4.01 -41.19 51.29
N SER A 12 -4.05 -41.06 49.94
CA SER A 12 -4.44 -39.91 49.04
C SER A 12 -3.66 -38.58 49.12
N ALA A 13 -3.38 -37.81 48.06
CA ALA A 13 -4.06 -37.62 46.77
C ALA A 13 -3.07 -37.16 45.66
N MET A 14 -3.52 -37.33 44.40
CA MET A 14 -2.81 -37.10 43.14
C MET A 14 -2.44 -35.63 42.85
N ILE A 15 -1.19 -35.42 42.42
CA ILE A 15 -0.77 -34.40 41.43
C ILE A 15 0.32 -35.07 40.59
N PHE A 16 0.15 -35.20 39.28
CA PHE A 16 1.21 -35.69 38.39
C PHE A 16 1.58 -34.61 37.38
N THR A 17 2.78 -34.07 37.59
CA THR A 17 3.55 -33.27 36.63
C THR A 17 4.29 -34.22 35.70
N LEU A 18 4.26 -33.92 34.40
CA LEU A 18 4.93 -34.65 33.33
C LEU A 18 6.45 -34.43 33.41
N ILE A 19 7.25 -35.49 33.51
CA ILE A 19 8.70 -35.46 33.25
C ILE A 19 9.03 -36.56 32.24
N ILE A 20 9.62 -36.13 31.13
CA ILE A 20 10.15 -36.94 30.04
C ILE A 20 11.44 -37.63 30.51
N SER A 21 11.58 -38.92 30.27
CA SER A 21 12.88 -39.58 30.23
C SER A 21 12.95 -40.63 29.13
N CYS A 22 14.10 -40.67 28.48
CA CYS A 22 14.43 -41.24 27.18
C CYS A 22 14.90 -42.70 27.29
N SER A 23 14.68 -43.54 26.27
CA SER A 23 15.51 -44.75 26.08
C SER A 23 15.90 -44.99 24.61
N LYS A 24 17.21 -44.86 24.40
CA LYS A 24 18.12 -45.35 23.35
C LYS A 24 17.57 -46.07 22.11
N GLN A 25 18.02 -45.58 20.95
CA GLN A 25 18.03 -46.26 19.66
C GLN A 25 19.46 -46.25 19.11
N GLU A 26 19.93 -47.39 18.57
CA GLU A 26 21.08 -47.49 17.66
C GLU A 26 20.59 -47.96 16.27
N PRO A 27 21.35 -47.71 15.19
CA PRO A 27 20.82 -47.08 13.97
C PRO A 27 20.63 -48.04 12.77
N ILE A 28 20.21 -47.46 11.63
CA ILE A 28 20.41 -47.83 10.19
C ILE A 28 19.05 -47.92 9.42
N PRO A 29 18.87 -47.39 8.18
CA PRO A 29 19.43 -46.18 7.55
C PRO A 29 18.41 -45.43 6.61
N GLU A 30 18.83 -44.28 6.08
CA GLU A 30 18.46 -43.74 4.76
C GLU A 30 16.96 -43.60 4.40
N THR A 31 16.29 -42.62 5.01
CA THR A 31 15.20 -41.84 4.37
C THR A 31 15.14 -40.45 5.00
N GLN A 32 16.20 -39.65 4.85
CA GLN A 32 16.23 -38.24 5.26
C GLN A 32 16.50 -37.31 4.08
N GLN A 33 15.78 -37.50 2.98
CA GLN A 33 15.72 -36.49 1.91
C GLN A 33 14.30 -35.99 1.62
N ASN A 34 13.31 -36.40 2.42
CA ASN A 34 11.90 -35.99 2.25
C ASN A 34 11.31 -35.17 3.40
N ASN A 35 12.02 -34.96 4.52
CA ASN A 35 11.45 -34.26 5.70
C ASN A 35 11.83 -32.77 5.82
N GLU A 36 12.86 -32.29 5.12
CA GLU A 36 13.17 -30.85 5.05
C GLU A 36 12.35 -30.12 3.98
N TYR A 37 11.91 -30.83 2.94
CA TYR A 37 11.06 -30.27 1.88
C TYR A 37 9.62 -30.04 2.35
N GLU A 38 9.03 -31.01 3.04
CA GLU A 38 7.71 -30.85 3.67
C GLU A 38 7.70 -29.71 4.70
N THR A 39 8.78 -29.53 5.46
CA THR A 39 8.87 -28.42 6.44
C THR A 39 9.08 -27.06 5.77
N PHE A 40 9.84 -26.95 4.67
CA PHE A 40 9.96 -25.68 3.93
C PHE A 40 8.66 -25.32 3.19
N TYR A 41 7.96 -26.30 2.60
CA TYR A 41 6.65 -26.13 1.98
C TYR A 41 5.57 -25.75 3.01
N GLU A 42 5.57 -26.36 4.19
CA GLU A 42 4.65 -26.00 5.27
C GLU A 42 5.03 -24.68 5.94
N ILE A 43 6.31 -24.27 6.00
CA ILE A 43 6.71 -22.93 6.46
C ILE A 43 6.30 -21.83 5.46
N ILE A 44 6.35 -22.11 4.14
CA ILE A 44 5.80 -21.18 3.13
C ILE A 44 4.29 -21.14 3.26
N LYS A 45 3.59 -22.28 3.37
CA LYS A 45 2.14 -22.32 3.62
C LYS A 45 1.74 -21.63 4.92
N GLU A 46 2.49 -21.78 6.00
CA GLU A 46 2.25 -21.09 7.29
C GLU A 46 2.51 -19.59 7.21
N LYS A 47 3.49 -19.14 6.41
CA LYS A 47 3.70 -17.71 6.12
C LYS A 47 2.75 -17.16 5.04
N THR A 48 2.13 -18.02 4.24
CA THR A 48 1.03 -17.72 3.32
C THR A 48 -0.32 -18.20 3.85
N ASN A 49 -0.46 -18.42 5.17
CA ASN A 49 -1.74 -18.68 5.83
C ASN A 49 -2.61 -17.41 5.83
N LEU A 50 -2.83 -16.83 4.65
CA LEU A 50 -4.13 -16.27 4.34
C LEU A 50 -5.04 -17.44 4.05
N ASN A 51 -5.52 -18.05 5.14
CA ASN A 51 -6.91 -18.45 5.15
C ASN A 51 -7.68 -17.25 4.61
N LYS A 52 -8.19 -17.41 3.39
CA LYS A 52 -9.17 -16.58 2.72
C LYS A 52 -10.16 -16.09 3.78
N SER A 53 -9.95 -14.90 4.30
CA SER A 53 -11.04 -14.09 4.78
C SER A 53 -11.70 -13.58 3.50
N LEU A 54 -12.51 -14.44 2.88
CA LEU A 54 -13.51 -14.11 1.85
C LEU A 54 -14.58 -13.17 2.46
N THR A 55 -14.17 -12.14 3.19
CA THR A 55 -15.05 -11.22 3.92
C THR A 55 -15.02 -9.82 3.35
N GLU A 56 -14.04 -9.50 2.51
CA GLU A 56 -14.02 -8.21 1.82
C GLU A 56 -14.92 -8.31 0.60
N THR A 57 -16.10 -7.69 0.70
CA THR A 57 -17.11 -7.64 -0.36
C THR A 57 -16.75 -6.66 -1.47
N CYS A 58 -15.74 -5.82 -1.26
CA CYS A 58 -15.28 -4.80 -2.19
C CYS A 58 -13.79 -4.46 -1.93
N ALA A 59 -13.11 -3.92 -2.95
CA ALA A 59 -11.72 -3.49 -2.88
C ALA A 59 -11.59 -2.00 -2.54
N LYS A 60 -10.65 -1.67 -1.65
CA LYS A 60 -10.35 -0.29 -1.22
C LYS A 60 -8.85 -0.04 -1.05
N ASN A 61 -8.23 -0.66 -0.05
CA ASN A 61 -6.82 -0.50 0.29
C ASN A 61 -6.03 -1.79 -0.02
N ASN A 62 -5.71 -2.02 -1.29
CA ASN A 62 -4.88 -3.15 -1.76
C ASN A 62 -5.26 -4.51 -1.13
N VAL A 63 -6.47 -4.96 -1.45
CA VAL A 63 -7.01 -6.27 -1.05
C VAL A 63 -6.24 -7.37 -1.74
N LEU A 64 -5.69 -8.33 -0.98
CA LEU A 64 -5.00 -9.47 -1.58
C LEU A 64 -6.00 -10.41 -2.26
N LEU A 65 -5.93 -10.53 -3.58
CA LEU A 65 -6.75 -11.45 -4.36
C LEU A 65 -6.14 -12.85 -4.42
N GLU A 66 -4.82 -12.93 -4.67
CA GLU A 66 -4.13 -14.19 -4.89
C GLU A 66 -2.68 -14.15 -4.40
N SER A 67 -2.17 -15.31 -4.00
CA SER A 67 -0.74 -15.57 -3.86
C SER A 67 -0.41 -16.89 -4.56
N ALA A 68 0.58 -16.87 -5.44
CA ALA A 68 0.99 -18.04 -6.20
C ALA A 68 2.51 -18.15 -6.25
N PHE A 69 3.01 -19.36 -6.46
CA PHE A 69 4.44 -19.62 -6.61
C PHE A 69 4.72 -20.67 -7.69
N ALA A 70 5.89 -20.61 -8.29
CA ALA A 70 6.43 -21.64 -9.18
C ALA A 70 7.90 -21.90 -8.84
N GLY A 71 8.30 -23.16 -8.89
CA GLY A 71 9.68 -23.58 -8.63
C GLY A 71 10.16 -24.55 -9.70
N ILE A 72 11.43 -24.41 -10.09
CA ILE A 72 12.07 -25.34 -11.04
C ILE A 72 13.46 -25.73 -10.55
N ASN A 73 13.85 -26.97 -10.83
CA ASN A 73 15.25 -27.39 -10.69
C ASN A 73 16.03 -26.86 -11.89
N VAL A 74 17.12 -26.14 -11.63
CA VAL A 74 17.95 -25.50 -12.66
C VAL A 74 19.29 -26.22 -12.87
N GLY A 75 19.41 -27.45 -12.37
CA GLY A 75 20.61 -28.28 -12.46
C GLY A 75 21.57 -28.07 -11.29
N GLY A 76 22.41 -29.08 -11.03
CA GLY A 76 23.42 -29.01 -9.96
C GLY A 76 22.84 -28.99 -8.54
N GLY A 77 21.60 -29.47 -8.35
CA GLY A 77 20.92 -29.47 -7.05
C GLY A 77 20.30 -28.12 -6.66
N LYS A 78 20.31 -27.14 -7.56
CA LYS A 78 19.82 -25.78 -7.31
C LYS A 78 18.36 -25.63 -7.73
N PHE A 79 17.60 -24.89 -6.96
CA PHE A 79 16.24 -24.47 -7.27
C PHE A 79 16.17 -22.99 -7.55
N LYS A 80 15.28 -22.65 -8.48
CA LYS A 80 14.82 -21.30 -8.73
C LYS A 80 13.35 -21.24 -8.36
N THR A 81 12.98 -20.27 -7.53
CA THR A 81 11.63 -20.04 -7.06
C THR A 81 11.17 -18.64 -7.45
N LEU A 82 9.95 -18.54 -7.94
CA LEU A 82 9.23 -17.31 -8.24
C LEU A 82 7.96 -17.29 -7.41
N SER A 83 7.81 -16.29 -6.56
CA SER A 83 6.65 -16.06 -5.71
C SER A 83 5.95 -14.78 -6.14
N THR A 84 4.62 -14.77 -6.04
CA THR A 84 3.79 -13.71 -6.60
C THR A 84 2.65 -13.38 -5.64
N LYS A 85 2.30 -12.10 -5.58
CA LYS A 85 1.13 -11.61 -4.85
C LYS A 85 0.38 -10.64 -5.74
N VAL A 86 -0.94 -10.77 -5.77
CA VAL A 86 -1.81 -9.91 -6.55
C VAL A 86 -2.78 -9.22 -5.61
N TYR A 87 -2.78 -7.90 -5.67
CA TYR A 87 -3.62 -7.02 -4.87
C TYR A 87 -4.52 -6.20 -5.76
N GLN A 88 -5.74 -5.91 -5.29
CA GLN A 88 -6.65 -4.98 -5.91
C GLN A 88 -6.87 -3.79 -4.99
N GLY A 89 -6.54 -2.60 -5.47
CA GLY A 89 -6.77 -1.34 -4.78
C GLY A 89 -7.66 -0.43 -5.59
N TYR A 90 -7.89 0.76 -5.07
CA TYR A 90 -8.66 1.76 -5.79
C TYR A 90 -7.97 2.24 -7.08
N GLU A 91 -6.64 2.34 -7.05
CA GLU A 91 -5.81 2.78 -8.19
C GLU A 91 -5.59 1.69 -9.25
N GLY A 92 -6.06 0.46 -9.03
CA GLY A 92 -5.87 -0.65 -9.98
C GLY A 92 -5.43 -1.95 -9.34
N VAL A 93 -4.75 -2.78 -10.13
CA VAL A 93 -4.27 -4.11 -9.72
C VAL A 93 -2.76 -4.10 -9.57
N THR A 94 -2.30 -4.25 -8.33
CA THR A 94 -0.88 -4.35 -8.01
C THR A 94 -0.42 -5.79 -8.05
N ILE A 95 0.56 -6.09 -8.90
CA ILE A 95 1.20 -7.40 -8.99
C ILE A 95 2.64 -7.26 -8.51
N SER A 96 2.97 -8.00 -7.45
CA SER A 96 4.33 -8.10 -6.92
C SER A 96 4.93 -9.46 -7.24
N ALA A 97 6.18 -9.48 -7.69
CA ALA A 97 6.92 -10.68 -8.01
C ALA A 97 8.26 -10.70 -7.25
N TYR A 98 8.60 -11.85 -6.70
CA TYR A 98 9.82 -12.06 -5.92
C TYR A 98 10.48 -13.35 -6.38
N TYR A 99 11.79 -13.31 -6.65
CA TYR A 99 12.52 -14.50 -7.08
C TYR A 99 13.74 -14.77 -6.22
N VAL A 100 14.04 -16.07 -6.07
CA VAL A 100 15.21 -16.59 -5.35
C VAL A 100 15.81 -17.74 -6.13
N ILE A 101 17.14 -17.82 -6.12
CA ILE A 101 17.92 -18.96 -6.56
C ILE A 101 18.76 -19.43 -5.37
N ASP A 102 18.83 -20.73 -5.10
CA ASP A 102 19.49 -21.24 -3.88
C ASP A 102 20.93 -20.73 -3.67
N ASP A 103 21.65 -20.50 -4.77
CA ASP A 103 22.90 -19.75 -4.74
C ASP A 103 22.65 -18.32 -5.19
N ASN A 104 22.87 -17.34 -4.30
CA ASN A 104 22.85 -15.94 -4.70
C ASN A 104 24.05 -15.65 -5.61
N LEU A 105 23.80 -15.61 -6.90
CA LEU A 105 24.84 -15.45 -7.90
C LEU A 105 25.15 -13.99 -8.22
N GLY A 106 24.40 -13.05 -7.63
CA GLY A 106 24.57 -11.62 -7.87
C GLY A 106 24.35 -11.21 -9.31
N LEU A 107 23.66 -12.04 -10.10
CA LEU A 107 23.39 -11.77 -11.51
C LEU A 107 22.02 -11.13 -11.67
N PRO A 108 21.92 -10.06 -12.49
CA PRO A 108 20.65 -9.41 -12.78
C PRO A 108 19.69 -10.38 -13.47
N ALA A 109 18.46 -10.45 -12.98
CA ALA A 109 17.35 -11.13 -13.64
C ALA A 109 16.50 -10.14 -14.42
N ARG A 110 15.73 -10.69 -15.37
CA ARG A 110 14.66 -9.97 -16.03
C ARG A 110 13.32 -10.52 -15.56
N ILE A 111 12.44 -9.65 -15.10
CA ILE A 111 11.06 -10.02 -14.75
C ILE A 111 10.12 -9.26 -15.66
N SER A 112 9.23 -9.97 -16.35
CA SER A 112 8.12 -9.33 -17.03
C SER A 112 6.82 -9.68 -16.35
N ILE A 113 5.99 -8.68 -16.07
CA ILE A 113 4.66 -8.83 -15.50
C ILE A 113 3.66 -8.40 -16.58
N SER A 114 2.68 -9.25 -16.86
CA SER A 114 1.61 -9.00 -17.82
C SER A 114 0.26 -9.12 -17.11
N PHE A 115 -0.65 -8.21 -17.41
CA PHE A 115 -2.01 -8.18 -16.88
C PHE A 115 -2.96 -7.77 -18.01
N GLY A 116 -3.91 -8.66 -18.36
CA GLY A 116 -4.72 -8.46 -19.56
C GLY A 116 -3.85 -8.32 -20.82
N ASN A 117 -3.94 -7.18 -21.49
CA ASN A 117 -3.13 -6.85 -22.67
C ASN A 117 -1.86 -6.05 -22.35
N ASP A 118 -1.73 -5.57 -21.11
CA ASP A 118 -0.64 -4.72 -20.70
C ASP A 118 0.53 -5.53 -20.17
N LYS A 119 1.72 -4.98 -20.33
CA LYS A 119 2.96 -5.64 -19.94
C LYS A 119 4.01 -4.62 -19.52
N VAL A 120 4.62 -4.86 -18.37
CA VAL A 120 5.79 -4.14 -17.88
C VAL A 120 7.01 -5.05 -17.82
N LEU A 121 8.18 -4.47 -18.06
CA LEU A 121 9.45 -5.16 -18.05
C LEU A 121 10.39 -4.52 -17.03
N PHE A 122 10.89 -5.35 -16.11
CA PHE A 122 11.94 -5.01 -15.17
C PHE A 122 13.24 -5.66 -15.61
N GLU A 123 14.21 -4.83 -15.93
CA GLU A 123 15.59 -5.24 -16.17
C GLU A 123 16.38 -5.15 -14.87
N ASP A 124 17.50 -5.86 -14.82
CA ASP A 124 18.48 -5.76 -13.73
C ASP A 124 17.92 -5.99 -12.31
N VAL A 125 16.93 -6.87 -12.18
CA VAL A 125 16.34 -7.20 -10.87
C VAL A 125 17.33 -8.00 -10.05
N THR A 126 17.69 -7.51 -8.87
CA THR A 126 18.53 -8.22 -7.92
C THR A 126 17.74 -9.34 -7.23
N GLN A 127 18.40 -10.49 -7.05
CA GLN A 127 17.82 -11.59 -6.30
C GLN A 127 17.48 -11.14 -4.87
N GLY A 128 16.24 -11.38 -4.47
CA GLY A 128 15.77 -11.05 -3.13
C GLY A 128 15.25 -9.62 -2.92
N GLU A 129 15.26 -8.74 -3.93
CA GLU A 129 14.66 -7.39 -3.80
C GLU A 129 13.18 -7.37 -4.21
N GLY A 130 12.79 -8.22 -5.15
CA GLY A 130 11.43 -8.26 -5.70
C GLY A 130 11.10 -7.02 -6.53
N VAL A 131 10.00 -7.10 -7.27
CA VAL A 131 9.46 -6.01 -8.08
C VAL A 131 7.96 -5.91 -7.86
N SER A 132 7.39 -4.73 -8.05
CA SER A 132 5.95 -4.51 -7.95
C SER A 132 5.51 -3.47 -8.98
N TYR A 133 4.34 -3.69 -9.57
CA TYR A 133 3.73 -2.75 -10.51
C TYR A 133 2.22 -2.71 -10.30
N THR A 134 1.63 -1.52 -10.40
CA THR A 134 0.18 -1.34 -10.40
C THR A 134 -0.27 -1.07 -11.84
N PHE A 135 -1.14 -1.93 -12.35
CA PHE A 135 -1.82 -1.73 -13.63
C PHE A 135 -3.13 -1.00 -13.39
N ASP A 136 -3.44 -0.03 -14.25
CA ASP A 136 -4.76 0.57 -14.30
C ASP A 136 -5.82 -0.50 -14.62
N TYR A 137 -7.07 -0.24 -14.26
CA TYR A 137 -8.16 -1.11 -14.65
C TYR A 137 -8.34 -1.12 -16.19
N PRO A 138 -8.61 -2.28 -16.81
CA PRO A 138 -8.98 -2.32 -18.21
C PRO A 138 -10.21 -1.45 -18.48
N GLU A 139 -10.25 -0.82 -19.65
CA GLU A 139 -11.41 -0.03 -20.07
C GLU A 139 -12.70 -0.87 -20.01
N ASN A 140 -13.76 -0.31 -19.41
CA ASN A 140 -15.06 -0.96 -19.21
C ASN A 140 -15.06 -2.19 -18.29
N TRP A 141 -14.02 -2.41 -17.48
CA TRP A 141 -14.01 -3.50 -16.49
C TRP A 141 -15.25 -3.47 -15.58
N GLN A 142 -15.75 -4.65 -15.21
CA GLN A 142 -16.87 -4.84 -14.30
C GLN A 142 -16.54 -5.76 -13.12
N PRO A 143 -17.13 -5.53 -11.93
CA PRO A 143 -17.04 -6.44 -10.81
C PRO A 143 -17.37 -7.88 -11.20
N GLY A 144 -16.45 -8.80 -10.89
CA GLY A 144 -16.58 -10.22 -11.22
C GLY A 144 -15.91 -10.63 -12.53
N ASP A 145 -15.34 -9.71 -13.31
CA ASP A 145 -14.55 -10.08 -14.49
C ASP A 145 -13.31 -10.89 -14.09
N ASP A 146 -13.03 -11.92 -14.90
CA ASP A 146 -11.83 -12.73 -14.82
C ASP A 146 -10.71 -12.10 -15.66
N LEU A 147 -9.61 -11.75 -15.01
CA LEU A 147 -8.44 -11.17 -15.67
C LEU A 147 -7.21 -12.05 -15.49
N ASN A 148 -6.61 -12.38 -16.64
CA ASN A 148 -5.39 -13.18 -16.68
C ASN A 148 -4.17 -12.33 -16.35
N TYR A 149 -3.28 -12.88 -15.54
CA TYR A 149 -1.96 -12.33 -15.34
C TYR A 149 -0.89 -13.39 -15.62
N ARG A 150 0.29 -12.91 -16.02
CA ARG A 150 1.47 -13.75 -16.24
C ARG A 150 2.73 -13.03 -15.81
N ILE A 151 3.56 -13.75 -15.07
CA ILE A 151 4.87 -13.29 -14.66
C ILE A 151 5.89 -14.27 -15.21
N ASP A 152 6.87 -13.74 -15.92
CA ASP A 152 8.00 -14.51 -16.44
C ASP A 152 9.28 -13.99 -15.80
N GLN A 153 9.98 -14.84 -15.06
CA GLN A 153 11.37 -14.62 -14.73
C GLN A 153 12.21 -15.27 -15.82
N THR A 154 12.96 -14.43 -16.52
CA THR A 154 13.83 -14.81 -17.62
C THR A 154 15.25 -14.34 -17.33
N VAL A 155 16.21 -14.85 -18.12
CA VAL A 155 17.65 -14.65 -17.93
C VAL A 155 18.20 -15.48 -16.77
N TYR A 156 19.40 -16.01 -17.02
CA TYR A 156 20.17 -16.91 -16.16
C TYR A 156 19.46 -18.25 -15.84
N LEU A 157 19.99 -19.35 -16.37
CA LEU A 157 19.41 -20.70 -16.28
C LEU A 157 18.01 -20.79 -16.94
N SER A 158 17.33 -21.93 -16.75
CA SER A 158 15.99 -22.17 -17.27
C SER A 158 15.00 -21.10 -16.75
N PRO A 159 14.10 -20.57 -17.60
CA PRO A 159 13.09 -19.60 -17.19
C PRO A 159 12.01 -20.24 -16.33
N VAL A 160 11.40 -19.46 -15.43
CA VAL A 160 10.25 -19.87 -14.60
C VAL A 160 9.13 -18.86 -14.77
N SER A 161 7.90 -19.36 -14.83
CA SER A 161 6.72 -18.53 -15.06
C SER A 161 5.61 -18.90 -14.09
N VAL A 162 4.81 -17.90 -13.73
CA VAL A 162 3.52 -18.05 -13.03
C VAL A 162 2.47 -17.41 -13.91
N SER A 163 1.35 -18.09 -14.12
CA SER A 163 0.19 -17.52 -14.80
C SER A 163 -1.09 -18.04 -14.16
N SER A 164 -2.06 -17.15 -13.95
CA SER A 164 -3.36 -17.49 -13.36
C SER A 164 -4.41 -16.48 -13.83
N SER A 165 -5.64 -16.68 -13.38
CA SER A 165 -6.77 -15.78 -13.60
C SER A 165 -7.31 -15.36 -12.24
N ILE A 166 -7.46 -14.05 -12.05
CA ILE A 166 -8.08 -13.47 -10.85
C ILE A 166 -9.45 -12.92 -11.17
N GLN A 167 -10.37 -13.03 -10.22
CA GLN A 167 -11.66 -12.39 -10.29
C GLN A 167 -11.62 -11.07 -9.53
N LEU A 168 -11.95 -9.96 -10.19
CA LEU A 168 -11.92 -8.65 -9.55
C LEU A 168 -13.17 -8.40 -8.70
N LEU A 169 -12.96 -7.80 -7.53
CA LEU A 169 -13.99 -7.37 -6.59
C LEU A 169 -14.57 -6.02 -7.02
N PRO A 170 -15.83 -5.68 -6.67
CA PRO A 170 -16.32 -4.32 -6.84
C PRO A 170 -15.48 -3.34 -6.02
N LEU A 171 -15.34 -2.08 -6.46
CA LEU A 171 -14.71 -1.04 -5.64
C LEU A 171 -15.66 -0.62 -4.52
N CYS A 172 -15.11 -0.39 -3.33
CA CYS A 172 -15.91 0.09 -2.21
C CYS A 172 -16.38 1.52 -2.45
N GLU A 173 -17.58 1.85 -1.95
CA GLU A 173 -18.03 3.23 -1.89
C GLU A 173 -17.03 4.09 -1.10
N ILE A 174 -16.77 5.29 -1.62
CA ILE A 174 -15.89 6.27 -1.02
C ILE A 174 -16.71 7.35 -0.35
N ASN A 175 -16.33 7.70 0.89
CA ASN A 175 -16.90 8.79 1.65
C ASN A 175 -15.87 9.90 1.89
N ILE A 176 -16.29 11.16 1.74
CA ILE A 176 -15.48 12.30 2.14
C ILE A 176 -15.13 12.21 3.63
N GLY A 177 -13.85 12.40 3.95
CA GLY A 177 -13.29 12.40 5.30
C GLY A 177 -12.66 11.08 5.73
N GLU A 178 -12.77 10.02 4.95
CA GLU A 178 -12.18 8.74 5.31
C GLU A 178 -10.72 8.61 4.84
N ASN A 179 -9.98 7.70 5.46
CA ASN A 179 -8.61 7.40 5.06
C ASN A 179 -8.59 6.53 3.80
N LEU A 180 -7.96 7.03 2.75
CA LEU A 180 -7.77 6.35 1.48
C LEU A 180 -6.45 6.85 0.87
N LEU A 181 -5.69 5.95 0.25
CA LEU A 181 -4.55 6.35 -0.59
C LEU A 181 -3.53 7.25 0.13
N GLY A 182 -3.31 6.97 1.42
CA GLY A 182 -2.33 7.67 2.25
C GLY A 182 -2.78 9.04 2.78
N GLY A 183 -4.01 9.47 2.52
CA GLY A 183 -4.57 10.72 3.03
C GLY A 183 -6.06 10.60 3.38
N LEU A 184 -6.72 11.75 3.51
CA LEU A 184 -8.17 11.84 3.70
C LEU A 184 -8.84 12.16 2.38
N VAL A 185 -9.87 11.41 2.00
CA VAL A 185 -10.69 11.79 0.85
C VAL A 185 -11.31 13.14 1.13
N ALA A 186 -11.00 14.12 0.31
CA ALA A 186 -11.47 15.47 0.51
C ALA A 186 -12.58 15.83 -0.47
N TYR A 187 -12.47 15.41 -1.71
CA TYR A 187 -13.48 15.70 -2.72
C TYR A 187 -13.64 14.52 -3.67
N ILE A 188 -14.86 14.30 -4.16
CA ILE A 188 -15.20 13.32 -5.18
C ILE A 188 -15.79 14.11 -6.35
N TYR A 189 -15.20 13.95 -7.55
CA TYR A 189 -15.62 14.70 -8.72
C TYR A 189 -17.08 14.42 -9.07
N GLN A 190 -17.79 15.50 -9.41
CA GLN A 190 -19.19 15.52 -9.79
C GLN A 190 -19.32 15.79 -11.30
N PRO A 191 -20.46 15.45 -11.92
CA PRO A 191 -20.74 15.81 -13.30
C PRO A 191 -20.54 17.32 -13.55
N GLY A 192 -19.57 17.66 -14.39
CA GLY A 192 -19.21 19.05 -14.70
C GLY A 192 -17.83 19.47 -14.20
N ASP A 193 -17.24 18.72 -13.27
CA ASP A 193 -15.87 18.96 -12.82
C ASP A 193 -14.85 18.51 -13.88
N GLU A 194 -13.71 19.20 -13.92
CA GLU A 194 -12.57 18.75 -14.72
C GLU A 194 -12.05 17.41 -14.16
N GLY A 195 -11.93 16.41 -15.02
CA GLY A 195 -11.54 15.05 -14.61
C GLY A 195 -12.71 14.14 -14.23
N TYR A 196 -13.96 14.61 -14.24
CA TYR A 196 -15.11 13.72 -14.09
C TYR A 196 -15.28 12.80 -15.30
N VAL A 197 -15.39 11.50 -15.06
CA VAL A 197 -15.69 10.47 -16.06
C VAL A 197 -16.92 9.69 -15.61
N GLU A 198 -17.94 9.60 -16.48
CA GLU A 198 -19.17 8.89 -16.16
C GLU A 198 -18.90 7.39 -15.94
N GLY A 199 -19.32 6.86 -14.79
CA GLY A 199 -19.11 5.46 -14.42
C GLY A 199 -17.81 5.17 -13.67
N GLU A 200 -16.89 6.13 -13.61
CA GLU A 200 -15.68 6.07 -12.78
C GLU A 200 -15.86 6.96 -11.55
N THR A 201 -14.98 6.81 -10.55
CA THR A 201 -15.02 7.65 -9.36
C THR A 201 -13.62 8.16 -9.09
N HIS A 202 -13.45 9.43 -9.42
CA HIS A 202 -12.22 10.19 -9.27
C HIS A 202 -12.35 11.24 -8.17
N GLY A 203 -11.23 11.72 -7.65
CA GLY A 203 -11.27 12.80 -6.67
C GLY A 203 -9.94 13.27 -6.14
N ILE A 204 -10.02 13.98 -5.01
CA ILE A 204 -8.88 14.60 -4.35
C ILE A 204 -8.69 13.97 -2.98
N VAL A 205 -7.50 13.42 -2.75
CA VAL A 205 -7.03 12.97 -1.44
C VAL A 205 -6.10 14.02 -0.87
N LEU A 206 -6.35 14.35 0.40
CA LEU A 206 -5.64 15.37 1.13
C LEU A 206 -4.61 14.76 2.07
N SER A 207 -3.38 15.27 2.02
CA SER A 207 -2.33 14.85 2.94
C SER A 207 -2.69 15.24 4.37
N THR A 208 -2.55 14.28 5.29
CA THR A 208 -2.67 14.50 6.73
C THR A 208 -1.42 15.15 7.32
N LEU A 209 -0.31 15.16 6.59
CA LEU A 209 0.95 15.74 7.01
C LEU A 209 1.02 17.25 6.71
N LEU A 210 1.93 17.92 7.43
CA LEU A 210 2.31 19.31 7.23
C LEU A 210 3.85 19.39 7.20
N PRO A 211 4.43 20.41 6.54
CA PRO A 211 5.86 20.68 6.65
C PRO A 211 6.26 20.95 8.11
N SER A 212 7.52 20.64 8.44
CA SER A 212 8.10 20.90 9.76
C SER A 212 8.11 22.40 10.10
N THR A 213 8.28 23.25 9.10
CA THR A 213 8.01 24.69 9.17
C THR A 213 6.61 24.96 8.63
N LYS A 214 5.67 25.30 9.52
CA LYS A 214 4.26 25.51 9.14
C LYS A 214 4.07 26.61 8.07
N ILE A 215 5.02 27.52 7.94
CA ILE A 215 4.97 28.76 7.15
C ILE A 215 6.09 28.66 6.09
N ALA A 216 5.76 28.74 4.79
CA ALA A 216 6.66 28.46 3.67
C ALA A 216 6.59 29.54 2.56
N SER A 217 7.70 29.80 1.87
CA SER A 217 7.62 30.52 0.58
C SER A 217 6.88 29.67 -0.46
N TRP A 218 6.47 30.26 -1.58
CA TRP A 218 5.76 29.49 -2.60
C TRP A 218 6.64 28.37 -3.18
N ASN A 219 7.92 28.65 -3.42
CA ASN A 219 8.86 27.62 -3.91
C ASN A 219 9.06 26.50 -2.88
N ASP A 220 9.23 26.85 -1.59
CA ASP A 220 9.39 25.84 -0.53
C ASP A 220 8.13 24.97 -0.41
N ALA A 221 6.94 25.55 -0.60
CA ALA A 221 5.67 24.83 -0.57
C ALA A 221 5.56 23.82 -1.71
N ILE A 222 5.91 24.23 -2.94
CA ILE A 222 5.95 23.34 -4.10
C ILE A 222 6.97 22.24 -3.89
N GLU A 223 8.21 22.59 -3.54
CA GLU A 223 9.30 21.64 -3.31
C GLU A 223 8.96 20.63 -2.21
N TRP A 224 8.38 21.10 -1.10
CA TRP A 224 7.96 20.22 -0.02
C TRP A 224 6.91 19.21 -0.49
N ALA A 225 5.88 19.66 -1.21
CA ALA A 225 4.82 18.78 -1.68
C ALA A 225 5.35 17.76 -2.68
N THR A 226 6.14 18.18 -3.68
CA THR A 226 6.68 17.29 -4.72
C THR A 226 7.70 16.29 -4.19
N ASN A 227 8.41 16.62 -3.10
CA ASN A 227 9.34 15.70 -2.44
C ASN A 227 8.69 14.89 -1.31
N LEU A 228 7.41 15.13 -1.01
CA LEU A 228 6.70 14.41 0.04
C LEU A 228 6.53 12.96 -0.37
N THR A 229 7.14 12.05 0.40
CA THR A 229 6.83 10.62 0.32
C THR A 229 6.21 10.17 1.63
N THR A 230 4.94 9.78 1.59
CA THR A 230 4.21 9.30 2.78
C THR A 230 3.25 8.19 2.39
N ASN A 231 3.10 7.20 3.27
CA ASN A 231 2.22 6.04 3.05
C ASN A 231 2.48 5.32 1.72
N ASN A 232 3.74 5.27 1.28
CA ASN A 232 4.21 4.73 -0.01
C ASN A 232 3.82 5.54 -1.26
N TYR A 233 3.33 6.76 -1.10
CA TYR A 233 2.96 7.67 -2.19
C TYR A 233 3.91 8.86 -2.26
N SER A 234 4.33 9.21 -3.48
CA SER A 234 5.33 10.25 -3.77
C SER A 234 4.88 11.25 -4.85
N ASP A 235 3.61 11.20 -5.23
CA ASP A 235 2.92 11.97 -6.28
C ASP A 235 2.12 13.14 -5.69
N TRP A 236 2.45 13.57 -4.48
CA TRP A 236 1.79 14.67 -3.79
C TRP A 236 2.14 16.02 -4.43
N ILE A 237 1.15 16.91 -4.55
CA ILE A 237 1.33 18.25 -5.12
C ILE A 237 0.56 19.32 -4.33
N VAL A 238 0.85 20.60 -4.57
CA VAL A 238 0.04 21.70 -4.01
C VAL A 238 -1.25 21.86 -4.84
N PRO A 239 -2.43 22.05 -4.23
CA PRO A 239 -3.68 22.21 -4.97
C PRO A 239 -3.68 23.49 -5.82
N THR A 240 -4.50 23.53 -6.87
CA THR A 240 -4.86 24.77 -7.57
C THR A 240 -5.72 25.66 -6.69
N ILE A 241 -5.95 26.91 -7.10
CA ILE A 241 -6.79 27.82 -6.33
C ILE A 241 -8.26 27.36 -6.28
N ASP A 242 -8.76 26.77 -7.38
CA ASP A 242 -10.12 26.25 -7.47
C ASP A 242 -10.28 24.99 -6.60
N GLU A 243 -9.29 24.09 -6.63
CA GLU A 243 -9.25 22.94 -5.71
C GLU A 243 -9.18 23.42 -4.26
N LEU A 244 -8.36 24.42 -3.96
CA LEU A 244 -8.24 24.94 -2.60
C LEU A 244 -9.56 25.51 -2.07
N GLU A 245 -10.37 26.16 -2.91
CA GLU A 245 -11.71 26.61 -2.55
C GLU A 245 -12.60 25.45 -2.07
N LEU A 246 -12.60 24.34 -2.82
CA LEU A 246 -13.34 23.12 -2.47
C LEU A 246 -12.86 22.51 -1.14
N LEU A 247 -11.56 22.56 -0.89
CA LEU A 247 -10.91 21.90 0.24
C LEU A 247 -10.98 22.71 1.55
N MET A 248 -11.10 24.03 1.48
CA MET A 248 -11.03 24.89 2.67
C MET A 248 -12.05 24.56 3.77
N PRO A 249 -13.33 24.25 3.48
CA PRO A 249 -14.29 23.82 4.49
C PRO A 249 -13.84 22.57 5.27
N LEU A 250 -13.14 21.66 4.61
CA LEU A 250 -12.63 20.42 5.20
C LEU A 250 -11.41 20.69 6.06
N TYR A 251 -10.55 21.62 5.65
CA TYR A 251 -9.37 21.97 6.46
C TYR A 251 -9.80 22.45 7.85
N SER A 252 -10.84 23.28 7.86
CA SER A 252 -11.49 23.78 9.07
C SER A 252 -12.08 22.67 9.94
N THR A 253 -12.73 21.68 9.30
CA THR A 253 -13.39 20.57 9.97
C THR A 253 -12.38 19.58 10.57
N TYR A 254 -11.36 19.17 9.81
CA TYR A 254 -10.46 18.08 10.20
C TYR A 254 -9.18 18.52 10.92
N PHE A 255 -8.69 19.75 10.69
CA PHE A 255 -7.41 20.20 11.27
C PHE A 255 -7.53 21.35 12.27
N GLY A 256 -8.76 21.79 12.55
CA GLY A 256 -9.05 22.82 13.55
C GLY A 256 -8.72 24.25 13.13
N TYR A 257 -9.40 25.20 13.77
CA TYR A 257 -9.37 26.63 13.42
C TYR A 257 -8.09 27.37 13.80
N ASP A 258 -7.29 26.84 14.73
CA ASP A 258 -6.10 27.53 15.27
C ASP A 258 -5.01 27.77 14.21
N ASN A 259 -5.06 27.04 13.09
CA ASN A 259 -4.12 27.18 11.97
C ASN A 259 -4.63 28.13 10.87
N ILE A 260 -5.95 28.36 10.78
CA ILE A 260 -6.59 29.00 9.60
C ILE A 260 -6.93 30.47 9.86
N ARG A 261 -7.12 30.88 11.12
CA ARG A 261 -7.51 32.26 11.46
C ARG A 261 -6.42 33.30 11.20
N ASN A 262 -5.15 32.89 11.11
CA ASN A 262 -4.01 33.80 10.99
C ASN A 262 -3.20 33.60 9.71
N TYR A 263 -3.40 32.50 8.97
CA TYR A 263 -2.61 32.14 7.80
C TYR A 263 -3.50 31.57 6.70
N GLY A 264 -3.26 31.96 5.46
CA GLY A 264 -3.84 31.31 4.29
C GLY A 264 -3.04 30.10 3.85
N TYR A 265 -3.50 29.42 2.80
CA TYR A 265 -2.83 28.31 2.16
C TYR A 265 -2.34 28.69 0.78
N TRP A 266 -1.15 28.24 0.41
CA TRP A 266 -0.66 28.35 -0.95
C TRP A 266 -1.47 27.47 -1.91
N SER A 267 -1.66 27.97 -3.13
CA SER A 267 -2.03 27.17 -4.30
C SER A 267 -0.87 27.15 -5.31
N ARG A 268 -0.85 26.17 -6.21
CA ARG A 268 0.07 26.16 -7.36
C ARG A 268 -0.36 27.07 -8.50
N THR A 269 -1.53 27.71 -8.41
CA THR A 269 -2.02 28.61 -9.46
C THR A 269 -1.21 29.91 -9.44
N GLU A 270 -0.47 30.16 -10.52
CA GLU A 270 0.32 31.37 -10.70
C GLU A 270 -0.50 32.53 -11.28
N SER A 271 -0.06 33.77 -11.10
CA SER A 271 -0.69 34.92 -11.75
C SER A 271 -0.27 35.03 -13.20
N GLU A 272 -1.23 35.08 -14.12
CA GLU A 272 -0.97 35.36 -15.54
C GLU A 272 -0.36 36.75 -15.76
N SER A 273 -0.65 37.70 -14.87
CA SER A 273 -0.24 39.10 -15.00
C SER A 273 1.07 39.44 -14.28
N ASN A 274 1.50 38.61 -13.32
CA ASN A 274 2.70 38.84 -12.53
C ASN A 274 3.42 37.52 -12.21
N PRO A 275 4.56 37.22 -12.88
CA PRO A 275 5.26 35.94 -12.72
C PRO A 275 5.86 35.75 -11.32
N ASP A 276 6.03 36.81 -10.54
CA ASP A 276 6.55 36.76 -9.16
C ASP A 276 5.43 36.54 -8.13
N SER A 277 4.18 36.33 -8.57
CA SER A 277 3.03 36.13 -7.69
C SER A 277 2.28 34.83 -7.97
N ALA A 278 1.71 34.27 -6.91
CA ALA A 278 0.83 33.12 -6.96
C ALA A 278 -0.40 33.34 -6.09
N TYR A 279 -1.47 32.60 -6.36
CA TYR A 279 -2.69 32.67 -5.57
C TYR A 279 -2.57 31.86 -4.28
N GLY A 280 -3.16 32.39 -3.21
CA GLY A 280 -3.37 31.69 -1.95
C GLY A 280 -4.81 31.90 -1.46
N GLY A 281 -5.33 30.91 -0.75
CA GLY A 281 -6.68 30.91 -0.20
C GLY A 281 -6.71 31.24 1.28
N THR A 282 -7.62 32.14 1.68
CA THR A 282 -7.90 32.46 3.09
C THR A 282 -9.40 32.29 3.37
N LEU A 283 -9.76 32.08 4.64
CA LEU A 283 -11.16 32.20 5.08
C LEU A 283 -11.37 33.55 5.74
N ILE A 284 -12.26 34.37 5.18
CA ILE A 284 -12.60 35.69 5.72
C ILE A 284 -14.04 35.66 6.22
N GLY A 285 -14.30 36.38 7.32
CA GLY A 285 -15.63 36.47 7.92
C GLY A 285 -15.80 35.65 9.20
N GLY A 286 -16.94 35.85 9.87
CA GLY A 286 -17.25 35.30 11.20
C GLY A 286 -16.95 36.29 12.33
N SER A 287 -17.96 37.06 12.74
CA SER A 287 -17.89 37.90 13.94
C SER A 287 -17.77 37.03 15.20
N LEU A 288 -16.94 37.44 16.17
CA LEU A 288 -16.85 36.80 17.50
C LEU A 288 -18.19 36.81 18.26
N LEU A 289 -19.17 37.59 17.81
CA LEU A 289 -20.47 37.75 18.46
C LEU A 289 -21.67 37.51 17.53
N GLY A 290 -21.50 36.88 16.36
CA GLY A 290 -22.67 36.54 15.54
C GLY A 290 -22.39 36.00 14.15
N GLY A 291 -22.59 34.68 13.99
CA GLY A 291 -23.33 34.03 12.90
C GLY A 291 -22.96 34.21 11.42
N GLY A 292 -21.98 35.06 11.05
CA GLY A 292 -21.58 35.21 9.65
C GLY A 292 -20.91 33.95 9.11
N GLN A 293 -21.35 33.49 7.92
CA GLN A 293 -20.64 32.44 7.18
C GLN A 293 -19.22 32.93 6.85
N LYS A 294 -18.26 32.02 6.93
CA LYS A 294 -16.90 32.27 6.44
C LYS A 294 -16.88 32.02 4.95
N GLU A 295 -16.40 32.99 4.20
CA GLU A 295 -16.27 32.90 2.75
C GLU A 295 -14.81 32.68 2.38
N PHE A 296 -14.61 31.87 1.34
CA PHE A 296 -13.30 31.70 0.73
C PHE A 296 -12.90 33.00 0.04
N ASN A 297 -11.63 33.40 0.22
CA ASN A 297 -11.06 34.52 -0.50
C ASN A 297 -9.70 34.12 -1.10
N ALA A 298 -9.66 34.05 -2.42
CA ALA A 298 -8.44 33.93 -3.21
C ALA A 298 -7.73 35.27 -3.33
N GLN A 299 -6.46 35.31 -2.93
CA GLN A 299 -5.64 36.52 -2.99
C GLN A 299 -4.30 36.24 -3.66
N LEU A 300 -3.75 37.26 -4.33
CA LEU A 300 -2.40 37.20 -4.88
C LEU A 300 -1.38 37.55 -3.81
N PHE A 301 -0.33 36.75 -3.73
CA PHE A 301 0.81 36.96 -2.85
C PHE A 301 2.11 36.89 -3.65
N SER A 302 3.11 37.68 -3.24
CA SER A 302 4.48 37.50 -3.75
C SER A 302 4.96 36.10 -3.42
N LYS A 303 5.57 35.40 -4.38
CA LYS A 303 6.16 34.07 -4.15
C LYS A 303 7.25 34.07 -3.08
N SER A 304 7.87 35.23 -2.84
CA SER A 304 8.86 35.44 -1.77
C SER A 304 8.23 35.59 -0.38
N ASN A 305 6.90 35.67 -0.27
CA ASN A 305 6.21 35.75 1.01
C ASN A 305 6.25 34.39 1.69
N SER A 306 6.79 34.29 2.90
CA SER A 306 6.78 33.02 3.63
C SER A 306 5.47 32.78 4.38
N GLY A 307 4.57 33.76 4.52
CA GLY A 307 3.46 33.78 5.48
C GLY A 307 2.30 32.79 5.27
N LEU A 308 2.35 31.86 4.32
CA LEU A 308 1.25 30.95 4.00
C LEU A 308 1.62 29.50 4.33
N LEU A 309 0.60 28.73 4.69
CA LEU A 309 0.70 27.30 4.94
C LEU A 309 0.68 26.53 3.62
N VAL A 310 1.11 25.27 3.64
CA VAL A 310 0.94 24.34 2.52
C VAL A 310 0.30 23.05 3.01
N ARG A 311 -0.57 22.48 2.18
CA ARG A 311 -1.09 21.15 2.36
C ARG A 311 -1.14 20.48 0.99
N ALA A 312 -0.51 19.33 0.90
CA ALA A 312 -0.42 18.61 -0.36
C ALA A 312 -1.68 17.78 -0.61
N VAL A 313 -2.01 17.60 -1.87
CA VAL A 313 -3.10 16.79 -2.39
C VAL A 313 -2.54 15.77 -3.38
N ARG A 314 -3.32 14.73 -3.65
CA ARG A 314 -3.11 13.78 -4.74
C ARG A 314 -4.45 13.36 -5.31
N TYR A 315 -4.42 12.69 -6.45
CA TYR A 315 -5.62 12.31 -7.20
C TYR A 315 -5.76 10.79 -7.25
N PHE A 316 -6.99 10.35 -7.49
CA PHE A 316 -7.36 8.96 -7.68
C PHE A 316 -8.59 8.89 -8.57
#